data_AF-A0A8T4DM77-F1
#
_entry.id   AF-A0A8T4DM77-F1
#
_cell.length_a   1.000
_cell.length_b   1.000
_cell.length_c   1.000
_cell.angle_alpha   90.00
_cell.angle_beta   90.00
_cell.angle_gamma   90.00
#
_symmetry.space_group_name_H-M   'P 1'
#
loop_
_entity.id
_entity.type
_entity.pdbx_description
1 polymer ?
#
loop_
_entity_poly.entity_id
_entity_poly.type
_entity_poly.pdbx_seq_one_letter_code
_entity_poly.pdbx_strand_id
1 'polypeptide(L)' 'MDKDLLEDIFISVRPYICNAEMIKSFIEDNSDSGHDSFINELRDTIDKSKGTDRTDFQILLNAVEKHHL' A
#
# COMPACT_ATOMS: atom_id res chain seq x y z
N MET A 1 3.79 2.06 -11.72
CA MET A 1 2.33 1.93 -11.64
C MET A 1 1.70 3.26 -12.05
N ASP A 2 0.38 3.33 -12.25
CA ASP A 2 -0.29 4.62 -12.42
C ASP A 2 -0.26 5.38 -11.09
N LYS A 3 0.34 6.58 -11.08
CA LYS A 3 0.52 7.37 -9.85
C LYS A 3 -0.80 7.94 -9.35
N ASP A 4 -1.71 8.27 -10.26
CA ASP A 4 -3.03 8.81 -9.92
C ASP A 4 -3.87 7.73 -9.23
N LEU A 5 -3.78 6.49 -9.72
CA LEU A 5 -4.42 5.32 -9.09
C LEU A 5 -3.89 5.07 -7.67
N LEU A 6 -2.57 5.15 -7.47
CA LEU A 6 -1.96 4.95 -6.15
C LEU A 6 -2.36 6.05 -5.16
N GLU A 7 -2.51 7.30 -5.64
CA GLU A 7 -3.01 8.41 -4.82
C GLU A 7 -4.48 8.19 -4.42
N ASP A 8 -5.33 7.77 -5.35
CA ASP A 8 -6.73 7.42 -5.06
C ASP A 8 -6.84 6.29 -4.03
N ILE A 9 -6.05 5.24 -4.19
CA ILE A 9 -5.96 4.14 -3.24
C ILE A 9 -5.54 4.66 -1.87
N PHE A 10 -4.50 5.51 -1.80
CA PHE A 10 -4.04 6.09 -0.53
C PHE A 10 -5.13 6.91 0.16
N ILE A 11 -5.82 7.77 -0.58
CA ILE A 11 -6.95 8.57 -0.06
C ILE A 11 -8.05 7.66 0.49
N SER A 12 -8.36 6.56 -0.20
CA SER A 12 -9.39 5.62 0.23
C SER A 12 -9.04 4.89 1.53
N VAL A 13 -7.77 4.54 1.74
CA VAL A 13 -7.32 3.79 2.92
C VAL A 13 -6.96 4.69 4.10
N ARG A 14 -6.66 5.97 3.86
CA ARG A 14 -6.19 6.94 4.87
C ARG A 14 -7.05 6.98 6.15
N PRO A 15 -8.39 6.89 6.12
CA PRO A 15 -9.21 6.89 7.34
C PRO A 15 -9.06 5.64 8.21
N TYR A 16 -8.47 4.56 7.68
CA TYR A 16 -8.40 3.24 8.31
C TYR A 16 -6.99 2.86 8.78
N ILE A 17 -5.97 3.59 8.34
CA ILE A 17 -4.57 3.36 8.70
C ILE A 17 -4.16 4.28 9.85
N CYS A 18 -3.33 3.78 10.76
CA CYS A 18 -2.82 4.59 11.87
C CYS A 18 -1.58 5.40 11.46
N ASN A 19 -0.71 4.82 10.64
CA ASN A 19 0.55 5.42 10.23
C ASN A 19 0.53 5.82 8.74
N ALA A 20 -0.19 6.90 8.44
CA ALA A 20 -0.36 7.37 7.07
C ALA A 20 0.95 7.81 6.39
N GLU A 21 1.91 8.35 7.14
CA GLU A 21 3.20 8.77 6.59
C GLU A 21 4.00 7.57 6.09
N MET A 22 4.07 6.49 6.88
CA MET A 22 4.77 5.26 6.49
C MET A 22 4.16 4.66 5.21
N ILE A 23 2.83 4.59 5.14
CA ILE A 23 2.15 4.07 3.95
C ILE A 23 2.41 4.96 2.73
N LYS A 24 2.38 6.29 2.89
CA LYS A 24 2.66 7.23 1.79
C LYS A 24 4.10 7.09 1.29
N SER A 25 5.08 7.02 2.19
CA SER A 25 6.48 6.80 1.82
C SER A 25 6.68 5.47 1.09
N PHE A 26 6.05 4.39 1.57
CA PHE A 26 6.09 3.10 0.88
C PHE A 26 5.55 3.19 -0.55
N ILE A 27 4.43 3.90 -0.75
CA ILE A 27 3.82 4.10 -2.07
C ILE A 27 4.76 4.91 -2.97
N GLU A 28 5.34 5.99 -2.46
CA GLU A 28 6.26 6.87 -3.22
C GLU A 28 7.50 6.10 -3.67
N ASP A 29 8.14 5.36 -2.75
CA ASP A 29 9.34 4.55 -3.00
C ASP A 29 9.11 3.44 -4.03
N ASN A 30 7.88 2.95 -4.16
CA ASN A 30 7.52 1.87 -5.07
C ASN A 30 6.63 2.33 -6.25
N SER A 31 6.36 3.63 -6.40
CA SER A 31 5.41 4.15 -7.39
C SER A 31 5.85 3.89 -8.84
N ASP A 32 7.16 3.85 -9.08
CA ASP A 32 7.74 3.59 -10.39
C ASP A 32 7.84 2.09 -10.72
N SER A 33 7.55 1.20 -9.76
CA SER A 33 7.56 -0.25 -9.97
C SER A 33 6.32 -0.72 -10.75
N GLY A 34 6.44 -1.86 -11.45
CA GLY A 34 5.30 -2.52 -12.08
C GLY A 34 4.31 -3.04 -11.04
N HIS A 35 3.05 -3.29 -11.44
CA HIS A 35 1.99 -3.73 -10.52
C HIS A 35 2.40 -4.97 -9.70
N ASP A 36 2.86 -6.03 -10.37
CA ASP A 36 3.28 -7.27 -9.70
C ASP A 36 4.47 -7.04 -8.74
N SER A 37 5.42 -6.18 -9.13
CA SER A 37 6.56 -5.83 -8.29
C SER A 37 6.12 -5.12 -7.01
N PHE A 38 5.20 -4.17 -7.12
CA PHE A 38 4.64 -3.46 -5.98
C PHE A 38 3.89 -4.39 -5.03
N ILE A 39 3.05 -5.29 -5.56
CA ILE A 39 2.30 -6.27 -4.74
C ILE A 39 3.27 -7.20 -4.01
N ASN A 40 4.32 -7.66 -4.68
CA ASN A 40 5.33 -8.51 -4.05
C ASN A 40 6.07 -7.76 -2.92
N GLU A 41 6.52 -6.53 -3.15
CA GLU A 41 7.18 -5.73 -2.11
C GLU A 41 6.24 -5.44 -0.93
N LEU A 42 4.96 -5.20 -1.21
CA LEU A 42 3.94 -4.99 -0.18
C LEU A 42 3.71 -6.23 0.68
N ARG A 43 3.65 -7.42 0.05
CA ARG A 43 3.54 -8.69 0.77
C ARG A 43 4.78 -8.98 1.61
N ASP A 44 5.97 -8.78 1.05
CA ASP A 44 7.23 -8.90 1.79
C ASP A 44 7.30 -7.94 2.99
N THR A 45 6.79 -6.71 2.82
CA THR A 45 6.72 -5.71 3.88
C THR A 45 5.73 -6.12 4.98
N ILE A 46 4.57 -6.68 4.62
CA ILE A 46 3.59 -7.23 5.58
C ILE A 46 4.22 -8.34 6.42
N ASP A 47 4.99 -9.24 5.82
CA ASP A 47 5.62 -10.36 6.52
C ASP A 47 6.73 -9.91 7.47
N LYS A 48 7.43 -8.82 7.14
CA LYS A 48 8.47 -8.21 8.00
C LYS A 48 7.88 -7.32 9.10
N SER A 49 6.68 -6.76 8.88
CA SER A 49 6.01 -5.83 9.79
C SER A 49 5.31 -6.54 10.96
N LYS A 50 5.08 -5.80 12.04
CA LYS A 50 4.39 -6.32 13.24
C LYS A 50 3.38 -5.29 13.75
N GLY A 51 2.40 -5.78 14.51
CA GLY A 51 1.41 -4.92 15.17
C GLY A 51 0.59 -4.09 14.19
N THR A 52 0.44 -2.80 14.50
CA THR A 52 -0.37 -1.85 13.73
C THR A 52 0.17 -1.66 12.32
N ASP A 53 1.48 -1.57 12.13
CA ASP A 53 2.09 -1.36 10.81
C ASP A 53 1.69 -2.49 9.84
N ARG A 54 1.73 -3.74 10.30
CA ARG A 54 1.28 -4.89 9.52
C ARG A 54 -0.19 -4.76 9.09
N THR A 55 -1.03 -4.26 9.98
CA THR A 55 -2.46 -4.06 9.71
C THR A 55 -2.66 -2.96 8.69
N ASP A 56 -1.93 -1.84 8.82
CA ASP A 56 -1.99 -0.72 7.87
C ASP A 56 -1.56 -1.16 6.45
N PHE A 57 -0.49 -1.96 6.33
CA PHE A 57 -0.08 -2.52 5.03
C PHE A 57 -1.09 -3.54 4.47
N GLN A 58 -1.75 -4.33 5.31
CA GLN A 58 -2.82 -5.23 4.87
C GLN A 58 -4.04 -4.46 4.33
N ILE A 59 -4.38 -3.33 4.95
CA ILE A 59 -5.44 -2.44 4.44
C ILE A 59 -5.06 -1.91 3.05
N LEU A 60 -3.81 -1.47 2.88
CA LEU A 60 -3.30 -1.05 1.57
C LEU A 60 -3.41 -2.18 0.54
N LEU A 61 -2.93 -3.38 0.86
CA LEU A 61 -2.95 -4.53 -0.06
C LEU A 61 -4.38 -4.84 -0.52
N ASN A 62 -5.32 -4.90 0.42
CA ASN A 62 -6.73 -5.16 0.12
C ASN A 62 -7.33 -4.10 -0.80
N ALA A 63 -6.95 -2.83 -0.65
CA ALA A 63 -7.44 -1.76 -1.52
C ALA A 63 -6.85 -1.88 -2.93
N VAL A 64 -5.55 -2.18 -3.06
CA VAL A 64 -4.91 -2.38 -4.36
C VAL A 64 -5.52 -3.57 -5.11
N GLU A 65 -5.74 -4.70 -4.43
CA GLU A 65 -6.36 -5.89 -5.04
C GLU A 65 -7.83 -5.64 -5.45
N LYS A 66 -8.58 -4.80 -4.71
CA LYS A 66 -9.96 -4.43 -5.07
C LYS A 66 -10.05 -3.50 -6.28
N HIS A 67 -9.09 -2.60 -6.45
CA HIS A 67 -9.08 -1.66 -7.58
C HIS A 67 -8.64 -2.31 -8.91
N HIS A 68 -8.11 -3.54 -8.86
CA HIS A 68 -7.70 -4.32 -10.03
C HIS A 68 -8.71 -5.42 -10.45
N LEU A 69 -9.91 -5.45 -9.84
CA LEU A 69 -11.08 -6.25 -10.24
C LEU A 69 -12.10 -5.37 -10.96
#